data_AF-A0A930JXC7-F1
#
_entry.id   AF-A0A930JXC7-F1
#
_cell.length_a   1.000
_cell.length_b   1.000
_cell.length_c   1.000
_cell.angle_alpha   90.00
_cell.angle_beta   90.00
_cell.angle_gamma   90.00
#
_symmetry.space_group_name_H-M   'P 1'
#
loop_
_entity.id
_entity.type
_entity.pdbx_description
1 polymer ?
#
loop_
_entity_poly.entity_id
_entity_poly.type
_entity_poly.pdbx_seq_one_letter_code
_entity_poly.pdbx_strand_id
1 'polypeptide(L)'
;GEVYIKNTSDKNLTVTLFSRINSVDEGNVTVCALGGCTPLEEDNSTEIGSQMLLAGSEKESIAIEHTYEHSEKGSITLKLTTKELGSEQEIEGPTIIVKFDTNPTGIVEVASQKGLTYDVFNTQGTLLYRQLTSLSGLPKGIYILKQTGSKKAIKKFVVR
;
A
#
# COMPACT_ATOMS: atom_id res chain seq x y z
N GLY A 1 6.44 -0.12 14.39
CA GLY A 1 5.06 0.32 14.15
C GLY A 1 4.24 -0.91 13.89
N GLU A 2 3.01 -0.98 14.39
CA GLU A 2 2.17 -2.17 14.31
C GLU A 2 1.18 -2.02 13.14
N VAL A 3 0.94 -3.11 12.42
CA VAL A 3 0.00 -3.16 11.29
C VAL A 3 -1.22 -3.98 11.71
N TYR A 4 -2.40 -3.46 11.43
CA TYR A 4 -3.66 -4.11 11.79
C TYR A 4 -4.61 -4.15 10.60
N ILE A 5 -5.40 -5.21 10.55
CA ILE A 5 -6.55 -5.39 9.67
C ILE A 5 -7.80 -5.12 10.49
N LYS A 6 -8.71 -4.28 9.97
CA LYS A 6 -10.02 -4.08 10.58
C LYS A 6 -11.09 -4.12 9.49
N ASN A 7 -12.07 -4.99 9.67
CA ASN A 7 -13.28 -4.94 8.86
C ASN A 7 -14.12 -3.72 9.28
N THR A 8 -14.17 -2.71 8.42
CA THR A 8 -14.95 -1.48 8.63
C THR A 8 -16.25 -1.47 7.83
N SER A 9 -16.55 -2.56 7.11
CA SER A 9 -17.84 -2.72 6.44
C SER A 9 -18.94 -3.12 7.41
N ASP A 10 -20.18 -3.04 6.95
CA ASP A 10 -21.39 -3.51 7.61
C ASP A 10 -21.64 -5.02 7.42
N LYS A 11 -20.72 -5.72 6.76
CA LYS A 11 -20.85 -7.13 6.39
C LYS A 11 -19.74 -7.99 6.95
N ASN A 12 -20.01 -9.27 7.15
CA ASN A 12 -18.98 -10.24 7.48
C ASN A 12 -18.19 -10.58 6.22
N LEU A 13 -16.86 -10.48 6.29
CA LEU A 13 -15.97 -10.71 5.17
C LEU A 13 -14.96 -11.78 5.54
N THR A 14 -14.81 -12.80 4.70
CA THR A 14 -13.62 -13.63 4.69
C THR A 14 -12.48 -12.80 4.12
N VAL A 15 -11.46 -12.57 4.93
CA VAL A 15 -10.28 -11.82 4.56
C VAL A 15 -9.13 -12.80 4.43
N THR A 16 -8.41 -12.73 3.32
CA THR A 16 -7.21 -13.53 3.08
C THR A 16 -6.02 -12.60 2.92
N LEU A 17 -4.91 -12.92 3.59
CA LEU A 17 -3.65 -12.21 3.46
C LEU A 17 -2.70 -13.03 2.61
N PHE A 18 -2.18 -12.40 1.56
CA PHE A 18 -1.06 -12.89 0.79
C PHE A 18 0.18 -12.05 1.06
N SER A 19 1.35 -12.68 0.99
CA SER A 19 2.63 -11.98 1.08
C SER A 19 3.59 -12.46 -0.02
N ARG A 20 4.53 -11.58 -0.39
CA ARG A 20 5.69 -11.96 -1.20
C ARG A 20 6.90 -11.14 -0.81
N ILE A 21 8.08 -11.74 -0.99
CA ILE A 21 9.35 -11.02 -0.98
C ILE A 21 9.45 -10.20 -2.26
N ASN A 22 9.75 -8.90 -2.14
CA ASN A 22 10.13 -8.08 -3.29
C ASN A 22 11.66 -8.05 -3.45
N SER A 23 12.37 -7.98 -2.32
CA SER A 23 13.83 -7.97 -2.23
C SER A 23 14.23 -8.25 -0.78
N VAL A 24 15.16 -9.18 -0.53
CA VAL A 24 15.79 -9.37 0.78
C VAL A 24 17.27 -9.59 0.50
N ASP A 25 18.15 -8.79 1.10
CA ASP A 25 19.59 -8.91 0.88
C ASP A 25 20.14 -10.20 1.52
N GLU A 26 19.80 -10.43 2.80
CA GLU A 26 20.10 -11.62 3.61
C GLU A 26 19.00 -11.76 4.70
N GLY A 27 18.88 -12.94 5.30
CA GLY A 27 17.90 -13.21 6.37
C GLY A 27 16.61 -13.89 5.90
N ASN A 28 15.76 -14.24 6.88
CA ASN A 28 14.47 -14.91 6.65
C ASN A 28 13.32 -14.02 7.13
N VAL A 29 12.24 -13.97 6.37
CA VAL A 29 11.01 -13.25 6.73
C VAL A 29 9.91 -14.27 7.03
N THR A 30 9.27 -14.16 8.18
CA THR A 30 8.04 -14.89 8.53
C THR A 30 6.90 -13.90 8.73
N VAL A 31 5.75 -14.18 8.13
CA VAL A 31 4.54 -13.38 8.31
C VAL A 31 3.48 -14.22 9.02
N CYS A 32 2.89 -13.64 10.06
CA CYS A 32 1.86 -14.25 10.89
C CYS A 32 0.63 -13.34 10.93
N ALA A 33 -0.52 -13.82 10.45
CA ALA A 33 -1.80 -13.13 10.55
C ALA A 33 -2.96 -14.10 10.24
N LEU A 34 -4.18 -13.75 10.68
CA LEU A 34 -5.41 -14.46 10.30
C LEU A 34 -5.33 -15.97 10.57
N GLY A 35 -4.74 -16.34 11.70
CA GLY A 35 -4.57 -17.73 12.14
C GLY A 35 -3.44 -18.51 11.45
N GLY A 36 -2.72 -17.91 10.50
CA GLY A 36 -1.58 -18.54 9.83
C GLY A 36 -0.24 -17.86 10.14
N CYS A 37 0.85 -18.61 9.96
CA CYS A 37 2.23 -18.20 10.17
C CYS A 37 3.12 -18.92 9.16
N THR A 38 3.64 -18.19 8.18
CA THR A 38 4.34 -18.77 7.04
C THR A 38 5.69 -18.08 6.83
N PRO A 39 6.82 -18.82 6.85
CA PRO A 39 8.09 -18.32 6.37
C PRO A 39 7.99 -18.07 4.86
N LEU A 40 8.47 -16.93 4.40
CA LEU A 40 8.44 -16.57 2.99
C LEU A 40 9.68 -17.12 2.30
N GLU A 41 9.47 -17.73 1.14
CA GLU A 41 10.54 -18.10 0.23
C GLU A 41 10.58 -17.12 -0.95
N GLU A 42 11.74 -17.00 -1.61
CA GLU A 42 11.89 -16.17 -2.81
C GLU A 42 11.07 -16.76 -3.97
N ASP A 43 9.80 -16.39 -4.05
CA ASP A 43 8.89 -16.91 -5.07
C ASP A 43 7.63 -16.05 -5.25
N ASN A 44 6.66 -16.58 -6.00
CA ASN A 44 5.34 -15.98 -6.20
C ASN A 44 4.59 -15.74 -4.87
N SER A 45 3.52 -14.94 -4.95
CA SER A 45 2.65 -14.59 -3.81
C SER A 45 2.16 -15.83 -3.03
N THR A 46 2.48 -15.89 -1.75
CA THR A 46 2.10 -16.98 -0.82
C THR A 46 0.89 -16.57 0.02
N GLU A 47 -0.07 -17.47 0.21
CA GLU A 47 -1.15 -17.27 1.18
C GLU A 47 -0.61 -17.45 2.61
N ILE A 48 -0.88 -16.48 3.47
CA ILE A 48 -0.44 -16.49 4.87
C ILE A 48 -1.54 -17.03 5.77
N GLY A 49 -2.77 -16.56 5.57
CA GLY A 49 -3.91 -16.98 6.37
C GLY A 49 -5.21 -16.39 5.83
N SER A 50 -6.31 -17.05 6.19
CA SER A 50 -7.66 -16.65 5.81
C SER A 50 -8.60 -16.80 6.98
N GLN A 51 -9.32 -15.72 7.30
CA GLN A 51 -10.24 -15.69 8.44
C GLN A 51 -11.46 -14.84 8.14
N MET A 52 -12.61 -15.26 8.64
CA MET A 52 -13.82 -14.43 8.62
C MET A 52 -13.72 -13.35 9.71
N LEU A 53 -13.70 -12.09 9.28
CA LEU A 53 -13.78 -10.93 10.15
C LEU A 53 -15.22 -10.40 10.18
N LEU A 54 -15.82 -10.37 11.36
CA LEU A 54 -17.19 -9.89 11.54
C LEU A 54 -17.28 -8.37 11.30
N ALA A 55 -18.46 -7.91 10.90
CA ALA A 55 -18.73 -6.48 10.77
C ALA A 55 -18.45 -5.76 12.10
N GLY A 56 -17.62 -4.72 12.06
CA GLY A 56 -17.26 -3.95 13.26
C GLY A 56 -16.41 -4.71 14.29
N SER A 57 -15.80 -5.84 13.93
CA SER A 57 -14.93 -6.60 14.83
C SER A 57 -13.75 -5.77 15.35
N GLU A 58 -13.15 -6.28 16.43
CA GLU A 58 -11.85 -5.82 16.88
C GLU A 58 -10.79 -5.97 15.78
N LYS A 59 -9.68 -5.24 15.96
CA LYS A 59 -8.55 -5.25 15.03
C LYS A 59 -7.83 -6.59 15.10
N GLU A 60 -7.49 -7.15 13.94
CA GLU A 60 -6.59 -8.28 13.81
C GLU A 60 -5.16 -7.76 13.56
N SER A 61 -4.16 -8.26 14.28
CA SER A 61 -2.76 -7.85 14.12
C SER A 61 -2.05 -8.64 13.03
N ILE A 62 -1.19 -7.97 12.27
CA ILE A 62 -0.20 -8.64 11.43
C ILE A 62 1.15 -8.59 12.15
N ALA A 63 1.67 -9.76 12.54
CA ALA A 63 3.02 -9.90 13.06
C ALA A 63 3.96 -10.26 11.91
N ILE A 64 5.09 -9.55 11.83
CA ILE A 64 6.11 -9.78 10.83
C ILE A 64 7.41 -9.96 11.59
N GLU A 65 7.97 -11.15 11.50
CA GLU A 65 9.24 -11.50 12.11
C GLU A 65 10.30 -11.54 11.01
N HIS A 66 11.40 -10.82 11.23
CA HIS A 66 12.55 -10.85 10.34
C HIS A 66 13.79 -11.17 11.16
N THR A 67 14.49 -12.23 10.79
CA THR A 67 15.80 -12.54 11.37
C THR A 67 16.87 -11.91 10.49
N TYR A 68 17.49 -10.86 11.01
CA TYR A 68 18.61 -10.20 10.36
C TYR A 68 19.90 -10.99 10.62
N GLU A 69 20.74 -11.18 9.60
CA GLU A 69 22.10 -11.70 9.78
C GLU A 69 23.13 -10.56 9.87
N HIS A 70 23.00 -9.53 9.03
CA HIS A 70 23.89 -8.36 9.01
C HIS A 70 23.15 -7.00 8.87
N SER A 71 23.65 -6.12 8.00
CA SER A 71 23.12 -4.79 7.71
C SER A 71 22.25 -4.79 6.46
N GLU A 72 21.04 -5.31 6.56
CA GLU A 72 20.20 -5.60 5.41
C GLU A 72 19.16 -4.52 5.11
N LYS A 73 18.87 -4.39 3.82
CA LYS A 73 17.64 -3.80 3.33
C LYS A 73 16.76 -4.91 2.79
N GLY A 74 15.47 -4.72 2.98
CA GLY A 74 14.48 -5.66 2.46
C GLY A 74 13.16 -4.99 2.22
N SER A 75 12.32 -5.62 1.42
CA SER A 75 10.91 -5.26 1.34
C SER A 75 10.04 -6.45 0.97
N ILE A 76 8.86 -6.47 1.57
CA ILE A 76 7.80 -7.42 1.26
C ILE A 76 6.55 -6.67 0.84
N THR A 77 5.70 -7.32 0.06
CA THR A 77 4.37 -6.85 -0.28
C THR A 77 3.34 -7.72 0.41
N LEU A 78 2.44 -7.08 1.18
CA LEU A 78 1.25 -7.68 1.76
C LEU A 78 0.05 -7.29 0.90
N LYS A 79 -0.74 -8.26 0.44
CA LYS A 79 -1.96 -8.03 -0.33
C LYS A 79 -3.14 -8.69 0.37
N LEU A 80 -4.18 -7.92 0.62
CA LEU A 80 -5.43 -8.44 1.17
C LEU A 80 -6.40 -8.73 0.03
N THR A 81 -7.18 -9.78 0.18
CA THR A 81 -8.40 -10.00 -0.60
C THR A 81 -9.57 -10.20 0.36
N THR A 82 -10.77 -9.92 -0.13
CA THR A 82 -11.99 -10.06 0.65
C THR A 82 -13.06 -10.79 -0.14
N LYS A 83 -13.85 -11.59 0.56
CA LYS A 83 -14.96 -12.34 0.00
C LYS A 83 -16.13 -12.28 0.97
N GLU A 84 -17.28 -11.82 0.51
CA GLU A 84 -18.51 -11.80 1.31
C GLU A 84 -19.01 -13.23 1.52
N LEU A 85 -19.59 -13.51 2.68
CA LEU A 85 -20.15 -14.82 2.99
C LEU A 85 -21.23 -15.22 1.95
N GLY A 86 -21.05 -16.37 1.31
CA GLY A 86 -21.97 -16.87 0.27
C GLY A 86 -21.76 -16.28 -1.12
N SER A 87 -20.84 -15.33 -1.29
CA SER A 87 -20.36 -14.90 -2.61
C SER A 87 -19.30 -15.88 -3.12
N GLU A 88 -19.21 -16.08 -4.43
CA GLU A 88 -18.04 -16.70 -5.05
C GLU A 88 -16.99 -15.67 -5.47
N GLN A 89 -17.40 -14.41 -5.59
CA GLN A 89 -16.57 -13.32 -6.07
C GLN A 89 -15.61 -12.84 -4.98
N GLU A 90 -14.32 -12.92 -5.29
CA GLU A 90 -13.23 -12.35 -4.50
C GLU A 90 -12.90 -10.95 -5.00
N ILE A 91 -12.72 -10.01 -4.07
CA ILE A 91 -12.44 -8.61 -4.32
C ILE A 91 -11.04 -8.29 -3.83
N GLU A 92 -10.22 -7.71 -4.71
CA GLU A 92 -8.89 -7.23 -4.33
C GLU A 92 -8.99 -6.09 -3.32
N GLY A 93 -8.24 -6.21 -2.24
CA GLY A 93 -8.15 -5.23 -1.17
C GLY A 93 -6.86 -4.40 -1.24
N PRO A 94 -6.52 -3.73 -0.13
CA PRO A 94 -5.31 -2.93 -0.03
C PRO A 94 -4.03 -3.74 -0.26
N THR A 95 -3.04 -3.06 -0.85
CA THR A 95 -1.66 -3.54 -0.94
C THR A 95 -0.78 -2.67 -0.05
N ILE A 96 0.02 -3.31 0.81
CA ILE A 96 0.93 -2.64 1.74
C ILE A 96 2.35 -3.12 1.42
N ILE A 97 3.29 -2.19 1.27
CA ILE A 97 4.70 -2.52 1.10
C ILE A 97 5.42 -2.21 2.42
N VAL A 98 5.99 -3.23 3.03
CA VAL A 98 6.80 -3.11 4.23
C VAL A 98 8.25 -3.12 3.81
N LYS A 99 9.01 -2.09 4.21
CA LYS A 99 10.46 -1.99 3.96
C LYS A 99 11.20 -2.14 5.29
N PHE A 100 12.23 -2.97 5.30
CA PHE A 100 13.15 -3.16 6.41
C PHE A 100 14.48 -2.51 6.03
N ASP A 101 15.08 -1.76 6.94
CA ASP A 101 16.39 -1.14 6.77
C ASP A 101 17.03 -1.04 8.15
N THR A 102 18.06 -1.87 8.42
CA THR A 102 18.77 -1.88 9.70
C THR A 102 19.76 -0.72 9.86
N ASN A 103 20.06 -0.01 8.77
CA ASN A 103 20.86 1.22 8.76
C ASN A 103 20.04 2.40 8.21
N PRO A 104 18.94 2.79 8.89
CA PRO A 104 18.10 3.86 8.42
C PRO A 104 18.87 5.18 8.46
N THR A 105 19.31 5.65 7.29
CA THR A 105 19.99 6.95 7.14
C THR A 105 19.04 8.15 7.29
N GLY A 106 17.78 7.89 7.65
CA GLY A 106 16.73 8.87 7.90
C GLY A 106 15.33 8.31 7.61
N ILE A 107 14.32 9.17 7.59
CA ILE A 107 12.97 8.81 7.10
C ILE A 107 13.09 8.63 5.58
N VAL A 108 13.18 7.39 5.11
CA VAL A 108 13.37 7.08 3.69
C VAL A 108 12.09 7.39 2.89
N GLU A 109 10.91 7.06 3.42
CA GLU A 109 9.63 7.40 2.78
C GLU A 109 8.44 7.11 3.73
N VAL A 110 7.50 8.06 3.88
CA VAL A 110 6.18 7.82 4.48
C VAL A 110 5.14 8.26 3.46
N ALA A 111 4.82 7.39 2.51
CA ALA A 111 3.76 7.63 1.53
C ALA A 111 2.44 7.07 2.07
N SER A 112 1.67 7.90 2.80
CA SER A 112 0.24 7.63 2.92
C SER A 112 -0.38 7.77 1.53
N GLN A 113 -0.98 6.71 1.00
CA GLN A 113 -1.78 6.77 -0.24
C GLN A 113 -3.10 7.56 -0.03
N LYS A 114 -3.08 8.67 0.73
CA LYS A 114 -4.07 9.73 0.50
C LYS A 114 -3.78 10.27 -0.89
N GLY A 115 -4.59 9.86 -1.86
CA GLY A 115 -4.43 10.19 -3.28
C GLY A 115 -4.03 11.65 -3.44
N LEU A 116 -2.85 11.86 -4.00
CA LEU A 116 -2.37 13.20 -4.31
C LEU A 116 -3.38 13.85 -5.26
N THR A 117 -3.85 15.05 -4.90
CA THR A 117 -4.73 15.83 -5.77
C THR A 117 -3.97 17.00 -6.38
N TYR A 118 -4.30 17.34 -7.61
CA TYR A 118 -3.64 18.38 -8.41
C TYR A 118 -4.62 19.48 -8.80
N ASP A 119 -4.30 20.72 -8.44
CA ASP A 119 -4.86 21.88 -9.14
C ASP A 119 -4.00 22.14 -10.39
N VAL A 120 -4.62 22.29 -11.55
CA VAL A 120 -3.95 22.43 -12.85
C VAL A 120 -4.22 23.81 -13.39
N PHE A 121 -3.15 24.52 -13.75
CA PHE A 121 -3.19 25.87 -14.30
C PHE A 121 -2.56 25.88 -15.71
N ASN A 122 -2.99 26.81 -16.55
CA ASN A 122 -2.27 27.11 -17.78
C ASN A 122 -0.97 27.90 -17.49
N THR A 123 -0.18 28.18 -18.53
CA THR A 123 1.08 28.94 -18.40
C THR A 123 0.90 30.41 -18.00
N GLN A 124 -0.32 30.95 -18.09
CA GLN A 124 -0.68 32.30 -17.65
C GLN A 124 -1.15 32.33 -16.18
N GLY A 125 -1.24 31.17 -15.51
CA GLY A 125 -1.69 31.07 -14.13
C GLY A 125 -3.21 30.96 -13.96
N THR A 126 -3.99 30.77 -15.03
CA THR A 126 -5.43 30.52 -14.95
C THR A 126 -5.68 29.09 -14.51
N LEU A 127 -6.50 28.90 -13.47
CA LEU A 127 -6.94 27.58 -13.02
C LEU A 127 -7.83 26.94 -14.10
N LEU A 128 -7.44 25.75 -14.55
CA LEU A 128 -8.20 24.96 -15.52
C LEU A 128 -8.98 23.83 -14.82
N TYR A 129 -8.33 23.14 -13.88
CA TYR A 129 -8.93 22.01 -13.16
C TYR A 129 -8.54 22.05 -11.69
N ARG A 130 -9.44 21.61 -10.81
CA ARG A 130 -9.26 21.63 -9.37
C ARG A 130 -9.29 20.22 -8.80
N GLN A 131 -8.36 19.91 -7.91
CA GLN A 131 -8.29 18.64 -7.17
C GLN A 131 -8.38 17.37 -8.04
N LEU A 132 -7.77 17.39 -9.24
CA LEU A 132 -7.69 16.19 -10.07
C LEU A 132 -6.92 15.08 -9.36
N THR A 133 -7.45 13.87 -9.39
CA THR A 133 -6.79 12.66 -8.91
C THR A 133 -5.97 11.97 -9.99
N SER A 134 -6.17 12.36 -11.27
CA SER A 134 -5.44 11.85 -12.44
C SER A 134 -5.15 12.96 -13.45
N LEU A 135 -4.03 12.85 -14.16
CA LEU A 135 -3.58 13.76 -15.21
C LEU A 135 -3.71 13.17 -16.63
N SER A 136 -4.16 11.91 -16.76
CA SER A 136 -4.17 11.18 -18.04
C SER A 136 -5.14 11.71 -19.09
N GLY A 137 -6.12 12.52 -18.70
CA GLY A 137 -7.12 13.12 -19.61
C GLY A 137 -6.82 14.55 -20.07
N LEU A 138 -5.67 15.12 -19.70
CA LEU A 138 -5.34 16.49 -20.09
C LEU A 138 -5.01 16.57 -21.59
N PRO A 139 -5.52 17.59 -22.32
CA PRO A 139 -5.11 17.84 -23.70
C PRO A 139 -3.60 18.10 -23.84
N LYS A 140 -3.05 17.91 -25.04
CA LYS A 140 -1.66 18.26 -25.36
C LYS A 140 -1.36 19.71 -25.01
N GLY A 141 -0.25 19.95 -24.29
CA GLY A 141 0.09 21.28 -23.82
C GLY A 141 1.02 21.31 -22.62
N ILE A 142 1.29 22.53 -22.13
CA ILE A 142 2.11 22.79 -20.95
C ILE A 142 1.22 23.32 -19.84
N TYR A 143 1.37 22.73 -18.66
CA TYR A 143 0.58 23.04 -17.46
C TYR A 143 1.48 23.31 -16.27
N ILE A 144 0.92 24.06 -15.30
CA ILE A 144 1.49 24.23 -13.97
C ILE A 144 0.60 23.45 -13.00
N LEU A 145 1.18 22.54 -12.22
CA LEU A 145 0.47 21.72 -11.25
C LEU A 145 0.76 22.21 -9.85
N LYS A 146 -0.27 22.38 -9.03
CA LYS A 146 -0.14 22.53 -7.57
C LYS A 146 -0.65 21.27 -6.90
N GLN A 147 0.25 20.48 -6.32
CA GLN A 147 -0.07 19.24 -5.63
C GLN A 147 -0.46 19.53 -4.17
N THR A 148 -1.62 19.04 -3.74
CA THR A 148 -2.07 19.20 -2.34
C THR A 148 -1.46 18.10 -1.48
N GLY A 149 -0.99 18.46 -0.27
CA GLY A 149 -0.40 17.49 0.68
C GLY A 149 1.13 17.41 0.71
N SER A 150 1.85 18.30 0.02
CA SER A 150 3.33 18.38 0.08
C SER A 150 3.81 19.82 0.31
N LYS A 151 4.85 20.00 1.14
CA LYS A 151 5.34 21.34 1.57
C LYS A 151 5.97 22.19 0.46
N LYS A 152 6.31 21.61 -0.70
CA LYS A 152 6.75 22.29 -1.93
C LYS A 152 6.13 21.57 -3.12
N ALA A 153 5.17 22.20 -3.80
CA ALA A 153 4.26 21.42 -4.64
C ALA A 153 3.85 22.08 -5.95
N ILE A 154 4.66 22.99 -6.50
CA ILE A 154 4.41 23.56 -7.83
C ILE A 154 5.36 22.91 -8.85
N LYS A 155 4.83 22.31 -9.91
CA LYS A 155 5.59 21.61 -10.96
C LYS A 155 5.13 22.01 -12.36
N LYS A 156 6.03 22.02 -13.34
CA LYS A 156 5.69 22.10 -14.77
C LYS A 156 5.36 20.69 -15.28
N PHE A 157 4.27 20.54 -16.03
CA PHE A 157 3.82 19.28 -16.63
C PHE A 157 3.59 19.45 -18.12
N VAL A 158 4.03 18.48 -18.93
CA VAL A 158 3.93 18.53 -20.39
C VAL A 158 3.22 17.28 -20.88
N VAL A 159 2.09 17.48 -21.55
CA VAL A 159 1.36 16.42 -22.26
C VAL A 159 1.78 16.47 -23.73
N ARG A 160 2.35 15.37 -24.24
CA ARG A 160 2.90 15.25 -25.59
C ARG A 160 1.87 14.74 -26.60
#